data_AF-A0A6A3W7S7-F1
#
_entry.id   AF-A0A6A3W7S7-F1
#
_cell.length_a   1.000
_cell.length_b   1.000
_cell.length_c   1.000
_cell.angle_alpha   90.00
_cell.angle_beta   90.00
_cell.angle_gamma   90.00
#
_symmetry.space_group_name_H-M   'P 1'
#
loop_
_entity.id
_entity.type
_entity.pdbx_description
1 polymer ?
#
loop_
_entity_poly.entity_id
_entity_poly.type
_entity_poly.pdbx_seq_one_letter_code
_entity_poly.pdbx_strand_id
1 'polypeptide(L)'
;MSYGNGRLLASSSSASSYLDAELPNDASFVFNGSNSDLAQQLYYRALAGDSAEHLNLTKLPSAIEGRLATLQLDWDTLDGIAQRALLWDSGYGFSSDGKPLQIFTDGTHSMADLAIPVSDFEGAGCEWDNCTQADGTTSYSNLYCNGNQMLSKTRIRPAAKHIQARVDR
;
A
#
# COMPACT_ATOMS: atom_id res chain seq x y z
N MET A 1 4.57 17.24 32.79
CA MET A 1 4.80 15.98 32.05
C MET A 1 3.44 15.32 31.91
N SER A 2 2.78 15.51 30.78
CA SER A 2 1.39 15.10 30.55
C SER A 2 1.35 14.12 29.39
N TYR A 3 0.96 12.88 29.67
CA TYR A 3 0.70 11.84 28.69
C TYR A 3 -0.48 12.25 27.80
N GLY A 4 -0.27 12.23 26.48
CA GLY A 4 -1.26 12.63 25.49
C GLY A 4 -2.07 11.43 24.98
N ASN A 5 -3.33 11.40 25.41
CA ASN A 5 -4.42 10.48 25.07
C ASN A 5 -4.41 9.87 23.65
N GLY A 6 -4.13 8.58 23.54
CA GLY A 6 -4.54 7.76 22.40
C GLY A 6 -6.06 7.59 22.40
N ARG A 7 -6.72 7.96 21.31
CA ARG A 7 -8.18 7.84 21.14
C ARG A 7 -8.52 6.50 20.47
N LEU A 8 -9.46 5.80 21.10
CA LEU A 8 -9.99 4.47 20.77
C LEU A 8 -10.65 4.42 19.39
N LEU A 9 -10.28 3.43 18.57
CA LEU A 9 -11.11 2.94 17.47
C LEU A 9 -12.06 1.85 18.04
N ALA A 10 -13.36 2.05 17.82
CA ALA A 10 -14.51 1.16 18.08
C ALA A 10 -14.35 0.10 19.20
N SER A 11 -14.92 0.40 20.36
CA SER A 11 -15.10 -0.56 21.45
C SER A 11 -16.37 -1.39 21.21
N SER A 12 -16.20 -2.70 20.98
CA SER A 12 -17.14 -3.69 21.51
C SER A 12 -16.36 -4.67 22.39
N SER A 13 -16.95 -4.97 23.53
CA SER A 13 -16.30 -5.54 24.72
C SER A 13 -15.62 -6.89 24.48
N SER A 14 -14.42 -7.01 25.06
CA SER A 14 -13.60 -8.22 25.31
C SER A 14 -12.82 -8.83 24.14
N ALA A 15 -11.62 -8.30 23.86
CA ALA A 15 -10.35 -9.05 23.97
C ALA A 15 -9.13 -8.12 23.72
N SER A 16 -8.14 -8.17 24.62
CA SER A 16 -6.95 -7.30 24.65
C SER A 16 -5.85 -7.69 23.64
N SER A 17 -6.16 -7.89 22.36
CA SER A 17 -5.15 -8.29 21.37
C SER A 17 -4.78 -7.20 20.35
N TYR A 18 -5.72 -6.32 19.96
CA TYR A 18 -5.46 -5.28 18.96
C TYR A 18 -5.04 -3.92 19.54
N LEU A 19 -5.29 -3.67 20.84
CA LEU A 19 -4.93 -2.40 21.50
C LEU A 19 -3.41 -2.22 21.66
N ASP A 20 -2.66 -3.32 21.64
CA ASP A 20 -1.18 -3.37 21.69
C ASP A 20 -0.56 -3.58 20.30
N ALA A 21 -1.35 -3.48 19.23
CA ALA A 21 -0.81 -3.56 17.88
C ALA A 21 0.05 -2.32 17.61
N GLU A 22 1.37 -2.46 17.76
CA GLU A 22 2.35 -1.47 17.34
C GLU A 22 2.27 -1.34 15.81
N LEU A 23 1.64 -0.27 15.33
CA LEU A 23 1.69 0.08 13.93
C LEU A 23 3.14 0.48 13.61
N PRO A 24 3.76 -0.05 12.53
CA PRO A 24 5.01 0.48 12.02
C PRO A 24 4.77 1.92 11.57
N ASN A 25 4.90 2.86 12.50
CA ASN A 25 4.67 4.27 12.26
C ASN A 25 6.03 4.94 12.20
N ASP A 26 6.51 5.20 10.99
CA ASP A 26 7.69 6.04 10.82
C ASP A 26 7.30 7.49 11.09
N ALA A 27 7.74 8.03 12.23
CA ALA A 27 7.51 9.43 12.59
C ALA A 27 8.17 10.43 11.61
N SER A 28 9.10 9.96 10.77
CA SER A 28 9.71 10.73 9.69
C SER A 28 8.97 10.64 8.36
N PHE A 29 7.82 9.95 8.32
CA PHE A 29 7.00 9.85 7.12
C PHE A 29 6.61 11.24 6.59
N VAL A 30 6.86 11.46 5.30
CA VAL A 30 6.43 12.66 4.58
C VAL A 30 5.59 12.23 3.39
N PHE A 31 4.43 12.88 3.22
CA PHE A 31 3.58 12.72 2.04
C PHE A 31 4.17 13.50 0.86
N ASN A 32 5.31 13.04 0.33
CA ASN A 32 6.02 13.66 -0.79
C ASN A 32 6.14 12.75 -2.03
N GLY A 33 5.41 11.62 -2.04
CA GLY A 33 5.42 10.65 -3.14
C GLY A 33 6.68 9.80 -3.24
N SER A 34 7.63 9.91 -2.29
CA SER A 34 8.86 9.09 -2.28
C SER A 34 8.68 7.71 -1.66
N ASN A 35 7.48 7.40 -1.15
CA ASN A 35 7.13 6.12 -0.54
C ASN A 35 5.79 5.63 -1.09
N SER A 36 5.52 4.33 -0.91
CA SER A 36 4.25 3.69 -1.22
C SER A 36 3.57 3.15 0.02
N ASP A 37 3.82 3.76 1.19
CA ASP A 37 3.12 3.38 2.42
C ASP A 37 1.69 3.90 2.43
N LEU A 38 0.85 3.37 1.54
CA LEU A 38 -0.56 3.73 1.46
C LEU A 38 -1.30 3.39 2.75
N ALA A 39 -0.84 2.40 3.53
CA ALA A 39 -1.45 2.05 4.81
C ALA A 39 -1.25 3.19 5.82
N GLN A 40 -0.04 3.72 5.95
CA GLN A 40 0.25 4.88 6.80
C GLN A 40 -0.46 6.15 6.31
N GLN A 41 -0.53 6.37 4.99
CA GLN A 41 -1.29 7.48 4.41
C GLN A 41 -2.77 7.42 4.77
N LEU A 42 -3.38 6.23 4.61
CA LEU A 42 -4.78 5.98 4.95
C LEU A 42 -5.04 6.15 6.45
N TYR A 43 -4.11 5.71 7.31
CA TYR A 43 -4.19 5.95 8.75
C TYR A 43 -4.23 7.45 9.08
N TYR A 44 -3.37 8.28 8.49
CA TYR A 44 -3.40 9.73 8.71
C TYR A 44 -4.67 10.38 8.17
N ARG A 45 -5.23 9.89 7.05
CA ARG A 45 -6.55 10.34 6.54
C ARG A 45 -7.66 10.02 7.54
N ALA A 46 -7.68 8.82 8.13
CA ALA A 46 -8.63 8.47 9.18
C ALA A 46 -8.49 9.40 10.41
N LEU A 47 -7.26 9.72 10.84
CA LEU A 47 -7.01 10.68 11.93
C LEU A 47 -7.49 12.09 11.60
N ALA A 48 -7.46 12.49 10.33
CA ALA A 48 -8.02 13.76 9.85
C ALA A 48 -9.55 13.76 9.78
N GLY A 49 -10.20 12.63 10.11
CA GLY A 49 -11.66 12.49 10.11
C GLY A 49 -12.24 12.11 8.75
N ASP A 50 -11.40 11.74 7.78
CA ASP A 50 -11.88 11.22 6.51
C ASP A 50 -12.52 9.84 6.69
N SER A 51 -13.37 9.47 5.73
CA SER A 51 -14.00 8.15 5.67
C SER A 51 -14.03 7.62 4.24
N ALA A 52 -14.20 6.31 4.11
CA ALA A 52 -14.39 5.64 2.84
C ALA A 52 -15.44 4.54 3.01
N GLU A 53 -16.19 4.26 1.93
CA GLU A 53 -17.12 3.13 1.90
C GLU A 53 -16.40 1.80 2.09
N HIS A 54 -17.08 0.79 2.63
CA HIS A 54 -16.50 -0.56 2.75
C HIS A 54 -16.16 -1.15 1.37
N LEU A 55 -15.11 -1.95 1.32
CA LEU A 55 -14.72 -2.68 0.12
C LEU A 55 -15.62 -3.90 -0.08
N ASN A 56 -16.26 -3.97 -1.24
CA ASN A 56 -17.00 -5.15 -1.68
C ASN A 56 -16.07 -6.10 -2.43
N LEU A 57 -15.29 -6.90 -1.69
CA LEU A 57 -14.40 -7.89 -2.28
C LEU A 57 -15.18 -9.15 -2.68
N THR A 58 -14.86 -9.71 -3.85
CA THR A 58 -15.43 -11.01 -4.29
C THR A 58 -15.01 -12.17 -3.40
N LYS A 59 -13.85 -12.05 -2.75
CA LYS A 59 -13.32 -12.99 -1.76
C LYS A 59 -12.29 -12.29 -0.89
N LEU A 60 -12.24 -12.59 0.40
CA LEU A 60 -11.16 -12.14 1.28
C LEU A 60 -9.92 -13.06 1.12
N PRO A 61 -8.72 -12.52 0.86
CA PRO A 61 -7.49 -13.32 0.85
C PRO A 61 -7.22 -13.99 2.22
N SER A 62 -6.80 -15.26 2.22
CA SER A 62 -6.54 -16.01 3.47
C SER A 62 -5.43 -15.42 4.34
N ALA A 63 -4.46 -14.74 3.71
CA ALA A 63 -3.43 -14.01 4.43
C ALA A 63 -4.04 -12.91 5.33
N ILE A 64 -5.10 -12.25 4.85
CA ILE A 64 -5.81 -11.21 5.59
C ILE A 64 -6.68 -11.84 6.68
N GLU A 65 -7.41 -12.91 6.36
CA GLU A 65 -8.17 -13.70 7.34
C GLU A 65 -7.30 -14.13 8.52
N GLY A 66 -6.08 -14.64 8.27
CA GLY A 66 -5.15 -15.04 9.32
C GLY A 66 -4.66 -13.89 10.21
N ARG A 67 -4.38 -12.72 9.62
CA ARG A 67 -3.98 -11.52 10.37
C ARG A 67 -5.12 -11.04 11.26
N LEU A 68 -6.33 -10.96 10.72
CA LEU A 68 -7.54 -10.56 11.44
C LEU A 68 -7.85 -11.52 12.59
N ALA A 69 -7.78 -12.83 12.34
CA ALA A 69 -8.02 -13.84 13.37
C ALA A 69 -7.03 -13.74 14.53
N THR A 70 -5.76 -13.42 14.26
CA THR A 70 -4.73 -13.21 15.29
C THR A 70 -5.08 -12.02 16.20
N LEU A 71 -5.71 -10.99 15.64
CA LEU A 71 -6.14 -9.78 16.35
C LEU A 71 -7.59 -9.86 16.84
N GLN A 72 -8.27 -10.98 16.61
CA GLN A 72 -9.68 -11.20 16.94
C GLN A 72 -10.60 -10.10 16.35
N LEU A 73 -10.33 -9.72 15.11
CA LEU A 73 -11.09 -8.73 14.35
C LEU A 73 -11.84 -9.39 13.20
N ASP A 74 -12.98 -8.83 12.83
CA ASP A 74 -13.76 -9.25 11.67
C ASP A 74 -13.64 -8.20 10.56
N TRP A 75 -13.46 -8.65 9.32
CA TRP A 75 -13.29 -7.76 8.16
C TRP A 75 -14.41 -6.72 8.03
N ASP A 76 -15.66 -7.15 8.21
CA ASP A 76 -16.84 -6.29 8.06
C ASP A 76 -17.00 -5.27 9.19
N THR A 77 -16.25 -5.41 10.28
CA THR A 77 -16.25 -4.46 11.41
C THR A 77 -15.23 -3.34 11.24
N LEU A 78 -14.25 -3.53 10.34
CA LEU A 78 -13.29 -2.51 9.98
C LEU A 78 -13.95 -1.44 9.13
N ASP A 79 -13.64 -0.17 9.40
CA ASP A 79 -14.04 0.91 8.50
C ASP A 79 -13.38 0.78 7.11
N GLY A 80 -13.93 1.46 6.12
CA GLY A 80 -13.44 1.32 4.74
C GLY A 80 -11.99 1.76 4.56
N ILE A 81 -11.49 2.70 5.36
CA ILE A 81 -10.10 3.14 5.29
C ILE A 81 -9.17 2.04 5.83
N ALA A 82 -9.51 1.45 6.97
CA ALA A 82 -8.80 0.33 7.58
C ALA A 82 -8.79 -0.90 6.68
N GLN A 83 -9.91 -1.20 6.00
CA GLN A 83 -9.98 -2.27 5.01
C GLN A 83 -8.98 -2.06 3.87
N ARG A 84 -8.88 -0.84 3.31
CA ARG A 84 -7.94 -0.50 2.25
C ARG A 84 -6.49 -0.56 2.73
N ALA A 85 -6.22 -0.04 3.93
CA ALA A 85 -4.90 -0.06 4.53
C ALA A 85 -4.42 -1.50 4.76
N LEU A 86 -5.27 -2.34 5.36
CA LEU A 86 -4.96 -3.75 5.62
C LEU A 86 -4.75 -4.55 4.33
N LEU A 87 -5.57 -4.29 3.30
CA LEU A 87 -5.42 -4.94 1.99
C LEU A 87 -4.07 -4.60 1.36
N TRP A 88 -3.70 -3.31 1.32
CA TRP A 88 -2.44 -2.84 0.76
C TRP A 88 -1.23 -3.40 1.52
N ASP A 89 -1.21 -3.24 2.85
CA ASP A 89 -0.13 -3.71 3.70
C ASP A 89 0.06 -5.24 3.63
N SER A 90 -1.03 -5.96 3.37
CA SER A 90 -0.99 -7.42 3.15
C SER A 90 -0.51 -7.83 1.76
N GLY A 91 -0.15 -6.88 0.88
CA GLY A 91 0.35 -7.18 -0.46
C GLY A 91 -0.74 -7.41 -1.50
N TYR A 92 -1.89 -6.74 -1.36
CA TYR A 92 -2.99 -6.86 -2.30
C TYR A 92 -3.47 -5.50 -2.79
N GLY A 93 -3.78 -5.43 -4.08
CA GLY A 93 -4.71 -4.45 -4.64
C GLY A 93 -6.07 -5.09 -4.90
N PHE A 94 -6.97 -4.35 -5.55
CA PHE A 94 -8.24 -4.87 -6.02
C PHE A 94 -8.60 -4.25 -7.37
N SER A 95 -9.31 -5.00 -8.20
CA SER A 95 -9.85 -4.51 -9.47
C SER A 95 -11.21 -3.82 -9.29
N SER A 96 -11.72 -3.21 -10.36
CA SER A 96 -13.01 -2.49 -10.36
C SER A 96 -14.22 -3.38 -10.03
N ASP A 97 -14.13 -4.69 -10.27
CA ASP A 97 -15.13 -5.70 -9.88
C ASP A 97 -14.90 -6.27 -8.47
N GLY A 98 -13.97 -5.70 -7.70
CA GLY A 98 -13.70 -6.13 -6.32
C GLY A 98 -12.90 -7.43 -6.21
N LYS A 99 -12.23 -7.88 -7.26
CA LYS A 99 -11.35 -9.04 -7.17
C LYS A 99 -10.01 -8.65 -6.54
N PRO A 100 -9.57 -9.30 -5.43
CA PRO A 100 -8.24 -9.04 -4.89
C PRO A 100 -7.16 -9.52 -5.86
N LEU A 101 -6.12 -8.70 -6.01
CA LEU A 101 -4.98 -8.96 -6.88
C LEU A 101 -3.73 -8.96 -6.02
N GLN A 102 -3.05 -10.11 -5.93
CA GLN A 102 -1.80 -10.21 -5.18
C GLN A 102 -0.69 -9.47 -5.89
N ILE A 103 0.02 -8.62 -5.15
CA ILE A 103 1.19 -7.90 -5.58
C ILE A 103 2.40 -8.65 -5.04
N PHE A 104 3.30 -9.06 -5.94
CA PHE A 104 4.53 -9.73 -5.57
C PHE A 104 5.64 -8.70 -5.59
N THR A 105 6.21 -8.36 -4.44
CA THR A 105 7.43 -7.56 -4.40
C THR A 105 8.63 -8.38 -4.89
N ASP A 106 9.72 -7.70 -5.22
CA ASP A 106 11.00 -8.33 -5.61
C ASP A 106 11.70 -9.12 -4.48
N GLY A 107 11.16 -9.07 -3.27
CA GLY A 107 11.68 -9.75 -2.09
C GLY A 107 12.71 -8.94 -1.30
N THR A 108 13.17 -7.81 -1.84
CA THR A 108 14.01 -6.82 -1.15
C THR A 108 13.23 -5.61 -0.68
N HIS A 109 12.12 -5.30 -1.35
CA HIS A 109 11.23 -4.18 -1.00
C HIS A 109 9.90 -4.68 -0.42
N SER A 110 9.32 -3.87 0.46
CA SER A 110 7.97 -4.07 1.00
C SER A 110 6.93 -3.30 0.18
N MET A 111 5.65 -3.49 0.50
CA MET A 111 4.55 -2.70 -0.09
C MET A 111 4.69 -1.19 0.17
N ALA A 112 5.33 -0.81 1.28
CA ALA A 112 5.60 0.58 1.64
C ALA A 112 6.68 1.23 0.76
N ASP A 113 7.45 0.44 0.00
CA ASP A 113 8.63 0.90 -0.73
C ASP A 113 8.56 0.56 -2.22
N LEU A 114 7.37 0.57 -2.83
CA LEU A 114 7.20 0.29 -4.25
C LEU A 114 7.38 1.52 -5.17
N ALA A 115 7.31 2.73 -4.62
CA ALA A 115 7.44 3.97 -5.37
C ALA A 115 8.85 4.04 -5.97
N ILE A 116 8.94 4.36 -7.25
CA ILE A 116 10.23 4.50 -7.92
C ILE A 116 10.74 5.92 -7.71
N PRO A 117 11.91 6.13 -7.07
CA PRO A 117 12.49 7.46 -6.92
C PRO A 117 12.77 8.08 -8.29
N VAL A 118 12.72 9.41 -8.36
CA VAL A 118 13.04 10.17 -9.59
C VAL A 118 14.42 9.78 -10.14
N SER A 119 15.42 9.59 -9.28
CA SER A 119 16.76 9.18 -9.69
C SER A 119 16.81 7.79 -10.34
N ASP A 120 15.96 6.85 -9.89
CA ASP A 120 15.88 5.53 -10.51
C ASP A 120 15.11 5.60 -11.82
N PHE A 121 14.04 6.40 -11.87
CA PHE A 121 13.28 6.66 -13.09
C PHE A 121 14.16 7.27 -14.19
N GLU A 122 14.92 8.33 -13.87
CA GLU A 122 15.93 8.92 -14.76
C GLU A 122 17.04 7.92 -15.10
N GLY A 123 17.46 7.12 -14.12
CA GLY A 123 18.44 6.04 -14.30
C GLY A 123 17.98 4.90 -15.23
N ALA A 124 16.68 4.77 -15.49
CA ALA A 124 16.13 3.89 -16.53
C ALA A 124 16.19 4.49 -17.95
N GLY A 125 16.66 5.74 -18.06
CA GLY A 125 16.60 6.55 -19.28
C GLY A 125 15.20 7.09 -19.56
N CYS A 126 14.40 7.31 -18.51
CA CYS A 126 13.06 7.87 -18.62
C CYS A 126 13.05 9.37 -18.32
N GLU A 127 12.10 10.07 -18.95
CA GLU A 127 11.92 11.51 -18.81
C GLU A 127 10.58 11.78 -18.12
N TRP A 128 10.59 12.71 -17.16
CA TRP A 128 9.41 13.15 -16.46
C TRP A 128 9.04 14.57 -16.89
N ASP A 129 7.78 14.94 -16.68
CA ASP A 129 7.29 16.32 -16.81
C ASP A 129 6.82 16.85 -15.45
N ASN A 130 6.98 18.16 -15.25
CA ASN A 130 6.56 18.85 -14.03
C ASN A 130 5.07 19.21 -14.13
N CYS A 131 4.29 18.65 -13.21
CA CYS A 131 2.90 18.97 -13.03
C CYS A 131 2.73 19.86 -11.79
N THR A 132 2.54 21.16 -11.97
CA THR A 132 2.24 22.06 -10.85
C THR A 132 0.80 21.87 -10.39
N GLN A 133 0.61 21.49 -9.13
CA GLN A 133 -0.68 21.34 -8.50
C GLN A 133 -1.30 22.70 -8.13
N ALA A 134 -2.60 22.70 -7.83
CA ALA A 134 -3.35 23.93 -7.53
C ALA A 134 -2.84 24.68 -6.28
N ASP A 135 -2.18 23.97 -5.36
CA ASP A 135 -1.53 24.52 -4.17
C ASP A 135 -0.09 25.01 -4.41
N GLY A 136 0.39 24.96 -5.66
CA GLY A 136 1.74 25.35 -6.07
C GLY A 136 2.80 24.28 -5.84
N THR A 137 2.45 23.13 -5.29
CA THR A 137 3.40 21.99 -5.17
C THR A 137 3.66 21.36 -6.52
N THR A 138 4.87 20.83 -6.74
CA THR A 138 5.22 20.12 -7.97
C THR A 138 5.05 18.63 -7.77
N SER A 139 4.30 17.99 -8.67
CA SER A 139 4.33 16.55 -8.87
C SER A 139 5.05 16.21 -10.17
N TYR A 140 5.61 15.01 -10.24
CA TYR A 140 6.30 14.51 -11.43
C TYR A 140 5.40 13.51 -12.15
N SER A 141 5.20 13.70 -13.44
CA SER A 141 4.48 12.77 -14.30
C SER A 141 5.41 12.12 -15.31
N ASN A 142 5.07 10.93 -15.79
CA ASN A 142 5.83 10.30 -16.87
C ASN A 142 5.63 11.06 -18.19
N LEU A 143 6.71 11.57 -18.77
CA LEU A 143 6.73 12.15 -20.12
C LEU A 143 7.11 11.10 -21.16
N TYR A 144 8.19 10.38 -20.89
CA TYR A 144 8.68 9.30 -21.75
C TYR A 144 9.30 8.18 -20.91
N CYS A 145 8.64 7.03 -20.90
CA CYS A 145 9.18 5.82 -20.29
C CYS A 145 8.43 4.60 -20.80
N ASN A 146 9.14 3.66 -21.43
CA ASN A 146 8.52 2.43 -21.91
C ASN A 146 8.57 1.31 -20.84
N GLY A 147 7.81 0.24 -21.09
CA GLY A 147 7.68 -0.87 -20.15
C GLY A 147 9.02 -1.56 -19.82
N ASN A 148 9.91 -1.73 -20.80
CA ASN A 148 11.21 -2.38 -20.57
C ASN A 148 12.12 -1.52 -19.69
N GLN A 149 12.10 -0.20 -19.88
CA GLN A 149 12.85 0.74 -19.04
C GLN A 149 12.35 0.68 -17.61
N MET A 150 11.03 0.79 -17.39
CA MET A 150 10.47 0.69 -16.03
C MET A 150 10.69 -0.67 -15.38
N LEU A 151 10.63 -1.77 -16.15
CA LEU A 151 10.90 -3.10 -15.62
C LEU A 151 12.33 -3.23 -15.07
N SER A 152 13.30 -2.46 -15.57
CA SER A 152 14.67 -2.48 -15.05
C SER A 152 14.82 -1.85 -13.66
N LYS A 153 13.84 -1.06 -13.22
CA LYS A 153 13.84 -0.33 -11.94
C LYS A 153 12.67 -0.69 -11.02
N THR A 154 11.73 -1.49 -11.50
CA THR A 154 10.54 -1.84 -10.73
C THR A 154 10.91 -2.66 -9.50
N ARG A 155 10.16 -2.46 -8.42
CA ARG A 155 10.33 -3.14 -7.13
C ARG A 155 9.32 -4.28 -6.91
N ILE A 156 8.57 -4.60 -7.96
CA ILE A 156 7.66 -5.75 -8.03
C ILE A 156 8.24 -6.84 -8.93
N ARG A 157 7.94 -8.11 -8.64
CA ARG A 157 8.28 -9.19 -9.55
C ARG A 157 7.38 -9.12 -10.78
N PRO A 158 7.94 -9.04 -11.99
CA PRO A 158 7.15 -9.25 -13.19
C PRO A 158 6.55 -10.65 -13.12
N ALA A 159 5.26 -10.77 -13.45
CA ALA A 159 4.60 -12.06 -13.46
C ALA A 159 5.35 -12.98 -14.44
N ALA A 160 6.04 -14.00 -13.91
CA ALA A 160 6.78 -14.99 -14.67
C ALA A 160 5.85 -15.97 -15.43
N LYS A 161 4.77 -15.47 -16.04
CA LYS A 161 3.85 -16.27 -16.84
C LYS A 161 4.24 -16.20 -18.32
N HIS A 162 5.49 -16.60 -18.60
CA HIS A 162 5.92 -17.38 -19.77
C HIS A 162 7.43 -17.64 -19.68
N ILE A 163 7.83 -18.60 -18.83
CA ILE A 163 9.03 -19.39 -19.14
C ILE A 163 8.64 -20.34 -20.28
N GLN A 164 9.00 -20.00 -21.51
CA GLN A 164 9.21 -21.00 -22.55
C GLN A 164 10.45 -20.63 -23.36
N ALA A 165 11.61 -20.95 -22.80
CA ALA A 165 12.79 -21.28 -23.58
C ALA A 165 13.48 -22.46 -22.88
N ARG A 166 12.85 -23.63 -22.99
CA ARG A 166 13.58 -24.88 -23.06
C ARG A 166 13.52 -25.32 -24.52
N VAL A 167 14.63 -25.15 -25.23
CA VAL A 167 15.12 -26.18 -26.13
C VAL A 167 16.57 -26.40 -25.72
N ASP A 168 16.77 -27.57 -25.12
CA ASP A 168 18.06 -28.18 -24.94
C ASP A 168 18.60 -28.64 -26.31
N ARG A 169 19.91 -28.44 -26.47
CA ARG A 169 20.83 -28.88 -27.54
C ARG A 169 20.83 -28.07 -28.84
#